data_AF-A0A6F8TEU5-F1
#
_entry.id   AF-A0A6F8TEU5-F1
#
_cell.length_a   1.000
_cell.length_b   1.000
_cell.length_c   1.000
_cell.angle_alpha   90.00
_cell.angle_beta   90.00
_cell.angle_gamma   90.00
#
_symmetry.space_group_name_H-M   'P 1'
#
loop_
_entity.id
_entity.type
_entity.pdbx_description
1 polymer ?
#
loop_
_entity_poly.entity_id
_entity_poly.type
_entity_poly.pdbx_seq_one_letter_code
_entity_poly.pdbx_strand_id
1 'polypeptide(L)'
;MSKTVKIKPSHESQGEFVIISVDQFNPSEHELIEGESLPIDESEVTNDALVPVEQFDELANKLVISEEQLLTAKEELMAFKNDVPAMKARIAELQGDDTPVGATNENQNPSTENTGDAQASGPKAPAKNNKQSKDQE
;
A
#
# COMPACT_ATOMS: atom_id res chain seq x y z
N MET A 1 37.36 39.03 -21.66
CA MET A 1 36.09 39.66 -22.08
C MET A 1 34.99 39.01 -21.26
N SER A 2 34.13 39.80 -20.60
CA SER A 2 32.98 39.24 -19.86
C SER A 2 31.95 38.71 -20.86
N LYS A 3 31.39 37.53 -20.59
CA LYS A 3 30.29 36.98 -21.40
C LYS A 3 29.01 37.76 -21.07
N THR A 4 28.19 38.05 -22.07
CA THR A 4 26.92 38.78 -21.93
C THR A 4 25.78 37.99 -22.55
N VAL A 5 24.55 38.23 -22.11
CA VAL A 5 23.34 37.57 -22.59
C VAL A 5 22.21 38.58 -22.79
N LYS A 6 21.34 38.33 -23.77
CA LYS A 6 20.13 39.14 -24.03
C LYS A 6 18.92 38.60 -23.28
N ILE A 7 18.26 39.47 -22.53
CA ILE A 7 17.05 39.15 -21.76
C ILE A 7 15.87 39.99 -22.25
N LYS A 8 14.66 39.53 -21.96
CA LYS A 8 13.43 40.28 -22.19
C LYS A 8 13.42 41.55 -21.32
N PRO A 9 12.90 42.66 -21.87
CA PRO A 9 12.76 43.90 -21.11
C PRO A 9 11.70 43.74 -20.02
N SER A 10 11.98 44.30 -18.85
CA SER A 10 11.02 44.41 -17.75
C SER A 10 10.10 45.63 -17.88
N HIS A 11 10.44 46.57 -18.76
CA HIS A 11 9.67 47.79 -19.00
C HIS A 11 9.77 48.22 -20.48
N GLU A 12 8.67 48.73 -21.04
CA GLU A 12 8.58 49.19 -22.45
C GLU A 12 9.61 50.27 -22.83
N SER A 13 10.20 50.97 -21.87
CA SER A 13 11.20 52.02 -22.10
C SER A 13 12.59 51.44 -22.37
N GLN A 14 12.80 50.15 -22.09
CA GLN A 14 14.08 49.45 -22.26
C GLN A 14 14.31 48.96 -23.69
N GLY A 15 13.32 49.10 -24.58
CA GLY A 15 13.41 48.65 -25.96
C GLY A 15 13.07 47.17 -26.12
N GLU A 16 13.61 46.54 -27.17
CA GLU A 16 13.28 45.15 -27.55
C GLU A 16 13.98 44.10 -26.66
N PHE A 17 15.15 44.41 -26.12
CA PHE A 17 15.92 43.52 -25.24
C PHE A 17 16.87 44.31 -24.34
N VAL A 18 17.31 43.69 -23.24
CA VAL A 18 18.34 44.21 -22.34
C VAL A 18 19.56 43.30 -22.40
N ILE A 19 20.77 43.87 -22.52
CA ILE A 19 22.03 43.10 -22.45
C ILE A 19 22.56 43.21 -21.03
N ILE A 20 22.78 42.06 -20.39
CA ILE A 20 23.41 41.97 -19.08
C ILE A 20 24.61 41.03 -19.13
N SER A 21 25.50 41.16 -18.15
CA SER A 21 26.60 40.20 -18.01
C SER A 21 26.07 38.87 -17.47
N VAL A 22 26.67 37.75 -17.87
CA VAL A 22 26.18 36.40 -17.49
C VAL A 22 26.23 36.18 -15.98
N ASP A 23 27.20 36.78 -15.29
CA ASP A 23 27.32 36.78 -13.83
C ASP A 23 26.20 37.57 -13.12
N GLN A 24 25.49 38.43 -13.84
CA GLN A 24 24.33 39.18 -13.34
C GLN A 24 23.01 38.51 -13.73
N PHE A 25 23.03 37.41 -14.48
CA PHE A 25 21.81 36.72 -14.88
C PHE A 25 21.22 35.92 -13.71
N ASN A 26 20.00 36.25 -13.30
CA ASN A 26 19.22 35.50 -12.33
C ASN A 26 17.96 34.92 -13.01
N PRO A 27 17.80 33.60 -13.14
CA PRO A 27 16.64 32.99 -13.79
C PRO A 27 15.31 33.23 -13.07
N SER A 28 15.34 33.73 -11.82
CA SER A 28 14.12 34.11 -11.08
C SER A 28 13.62 35.52 -11.44
N GLU A 29 14.50 36.38 -11.94
CA GLU A 29 14.20 37.78 -12.25
C GLU A 29 14.25 38.07 -13.75
N HIS A 30 15.08 37.32 -14.49
CA HIS A 30 15.35 37.53 -15.90
C HIS A 30 14.84 36.36 -16.74
N GLU A 31 14.21 36.70 -17.87
CA GLU A 31 13.82 35.75 -18.91
C GLU A 31 14.67 36.00 -20.16
N LEU A 32 15.20 34.95 -20.78
CA LEU A 32 15.96 35.08 -22.04
C LEU A 32 15.04 35.47 -23.20
N ILE A 33 15.60 36.16 -24.20
CA ILE A 33 14.87 36.36 -25.45
C ILE A 33 14.75 35.04 -26.22
N GLU A 34 13.74 34.95 -27.10
CA GLU A 34 13.55 33.75 -27.91
C GLU A 34 14.77 33.49 -28.81
N GLY A 35 15.30 32.27 -28.75
CA GLY A 35 16.50 31.86 -29.49
C GLY A 35 17.84 32.20 -28.81
N GLU A 36 17.85 32.93 -27.70
CA GLU A 36 19.06 33.14 -26.89
C GLU A 36 19.24 31.99 -25.89
N SER A 37 20.48 31.59 -25.66
CA SER A 37 20.85 30.62 -24.63
C SER A 37 22.01 31.17 -23.81
N LEU A 38 22.08 30.75 -22.54
CA LEU A 38 23.26 31.06 -21.74
C LEU A 38 24.48 30.41 -22.39
N PRO A 39 25.63 31.10 -22.44
CA PRO A 39 26.84 30.51 -22.97
C PRO A 39 27.29 29.39 -22.02
N ILE A 40 26.94 28.16 -22.37
CA ILE A 40 27.39 26.95 -21.69
C ILE A 40 28.91 26.89 -21.88
N ASP A 41 29.66 26.86 -20.79
CA ASP A 41 31.04 26.45 -20.87
C ASP A 41 31.04 24.93 -21.08
N GLU A 42 31.31 24.46 -22.29
CA GLU A 42 31.39 23.03 -22.58
C GLU A 42 32.43 22.30 -21.71
N SER A 43 33.31 23.06 -21.05
CA SER A 43 34.26 22.56 -20.05
C SER A 43 33.64 22.22 -18.69
N GLU A 44 32.42 22.69 -18.37
CA GLU A 44 31.71 22.44 -17.10
C GLU A 44 30.64 21.34 -17.18
N VAL A 45 30.38 20.77 -18.36
CA VAL A 45 29.56 19.56 -18.46
C VAL A 45 30.41 18.39 -17.96
N THR A 46 30.44 18.19 -16.65
CA THR A 46 31.12 17.04 -16.04
C THR A 46 30.43 15.76 -16.53
N ASN A 47 31.16 14.96 -17.32
CA ASN A 47 30.71 13.67 -17.86
C ASN A 47 30.25 12.67 -16.78
N ASP A 48 30.43 12.97 -15.50
CA ASP A 48 29.96 12.18 -14.34
C ASP A 48 28.43 12.00 -14.28
N ALA A 49 27.65 12.81 -14.99
CA ALA A 49 26.18 12.66 -15.05
C ALA A 49 25.69 11.72 -16.17
N LEU A 50 26.57 11.23 -17.04
CA LEU A 50 26.20 10.40 -18.19
C LEU A 50 26.47 8.93 -17.88
N VAL A 51 25.40 8.12 -17.90
CA VAL A 51 25.52 6.66 -17.82
C VAL A 51 26.14 6.15 -19.13
N PRO A 52 27.28 5.43 -19.10
CA PRO A 52 27.85 4.80 -20.27
C PRO A 52 26.84 3.91 -21.00
N VAL A 53 26.86 3.93 -22.33
CA VAL A 53 25.89 3.21 -23.17
C VAL A 53 25.88 1.71 -22.86
N GLU A 54 27.02 1.14 -22.52
CA GLU A 54 27.17 -0.27 -22.15
C GLU A 54 26.41 -0.62 -20.85
N GLN A 55 26.27 0.32 -19.93
CA GLN A 55 25.47 0.13 -18.71
C GLN A 55 23.97 0.20 -19.00
N PHE A 56 23.57 0.93 -20.05
CA PHE A 56 22.17 1.03 -20.46
C PHE A 56 21.63 -0.31 -20.97
N ASP A 57 22.41 -1.02 -21.80
CA ASP A 57 22.02 -2.35 -22.31
C ASP A 57 21.88 -3.39 -21.18
N GLU A 58 22.77 -3.33 -20.18
CA GLU A 58 22.68 -4.21 -19.02
C GLU A 58 21.44 -3.90 -18.16
N LEU A 59 21.11 -2.62 -17.98
CA LEU A 59 19.89 -2.20 -17.28
C LEU A 59 18.62 -2.59 -18.05
N ALA A 60 18.62 -2.47 -19.38
CA ALA A 60 17.51 -2.89 -20.22
C ALA A 60 17.26 -4.41 -20.10
N ASN A 61 18.32 -5.22 -20.13
CA ASN A 61 18.21 -6.67 -19.92
C ASN A 61 17.72 -7.01 -18.51
N LYS A 62 18.22 -6.35 -17.46
CA LYS A 62 17.74 -6.53 -16.08
C LYS A 62 16.27 -6.17 -15.94
N LEU A 63 15.81 -5.14 -16.63
CA LEU A 63 14.40 -4.73 -16.63
C LEU A 63 13.51 -5.83 -17.24
N VAL A 64 13.88 -6.33 -18.42
CA VAL A 64 13.14 -7.42 -19.09
C VAL A 64 13.07 -8.66 -18.20
N ILE A 65 14.19 -9.10 -17.64
CA ILE A 65 14.24 -10.26 -16.74
C ILE A 65 13.36 -10.05 -15.50
N SER A 66 13.39 -8.85 -14.92
CA SER A 66 12.56 -8.52 -13.75
C SER A 66 11.07 -8.53 -14.07
N GLU A 67 10.67 -8.05 -15.26
CA GLU A 67 9.28 -8.07 -15.70
C GLU A 67 8.78 -9.50 -15.89
N GLU A 68 9.60 -10.38 -16.48
CA GLU A 68 9.28 -11.81 -16.64
C GLU A 68 9.12 -12.50 -15.27
N GLN A 69 10.07 -12.30 -14.34
CA GLN A 69 9.99 -12.86 -12.99
C GLN A 69 8.73 -12.37 -12.24
N LEU A 70 8.38 -11.10 -12.40
CA LEU A 70 7.19 -10.53 -11.78
C LEU A 70 5.91 -11.13 -12.35
N LEU A 71 5.86 -11.37 -13.67
CA LEU A 71 4.73 -12.04 -14.31
C LEU A 71 4.58 -13.49 -13.81
N THR A 72 5.67 -14.25 -13.76
CA THR A 72 5.67 -15.62 -13.23
C THR A 72 5.21 -15.65 -11.77
N ALA A 73 5.78 -14.80 -10.91
CA ALA A 73 5.40 -14.73 -9.50
C ALA A 73 3.91 -14.37 -9.32
N LYS A 74 3.37 -13.51 -10.19
CA LYS A 74 1.95 -13.15 -10.18
C LYS A 74 1.07 -14.35 -10.56
N GLU A 75 1.44 -15.10 -11.58
CA GLU A 75 0.72 -16.31 -12.00
C GLU A 75 0.74 -17.38 -10.91
N GLU A 76 1.91 -17.64 -10.32
CA GLU A 76 2.06 -18.57 -9.19
C GLU A 76 1.25 -18.15 -7.97
N LEU A 77 1.25 -16.86 -7.63
CA LEU A 77 0.43 -16.33 -6.54
C LEU A 77 -1.07 -16.51 -6.80
N MET A 78 -1.51 -16.29 -8.05
CA MET A 78 -2.90 -16.55 -8.42
C MET A 78 -3.23 -18.05 -8.30
N ALA A 79 -2.35 -18.93 -8.77
CA ALA A 79 -2.53 -20.38 -8.63
C ALA A 79 -2.62 -20.79 -7.16
N PHE A 80 -1.70 -20.32 -6.32
CA PHE A 80 -1.68 -20.58 -4.89
C PHE A 80 -2.96 -20.13 -4.18
N LYS A 81 -3.45 -18.90 -4.48
CA LYS A 81 -4.67 -18.37 -3.86
C LYS A 81 -5.95 -19.05 -4.35
N ASN A 82 -5.94 -19.59 -5.58
CA ASN A 82 -7.09 -20.24 -6.18
C ASN A 82 -7.12 -21.76 -5.96
N ASP A 83 -6.09 -22.35 -5.34
CA ASP A 83 -6.06 -23.76 -4.97
C ASP A 83 -6.90 -24.04 -3.72
N VAL A 84 -8.23 -23.99 -3.91
CA VAL A 84 -9.22 -24.30 -2.87
C VAL A 84 -9.04 -25.71 -2.30
N PRO A 85 -8.75 -26.77 -3.09
CA PRO A 85 -8.44 -28.09 -2.55
C PRO A 85 -7.25 -28.11 -1.59
N ALA A 86 -6.11 -27.51 -1.95
CA ALA A 86 -4.95 -27.46 -1.07
C ALA A 86 -5.20 -26.62 0.19
N MET A 87 -5.92 -25.50 0.06
CA MET A 87 -6.34 -24.70 1.22
C MET A 87 -7.23 -25.50 2.18
N LYS A 88 -8.19 -26.27 1.67
CA LYS A 88 -9.05 -27.13 2.49
C LYS A 88 -8.26 -28.24 3.18
N ALA A 89 -7.32 -28.89 2.49
CA ALA A 89 -6.46 -29.91 3.07
C ALA A 89 -5.62 -29.36 4.23
N ARG A 90 -5.05 -28.16 4.07
CA ARG A 90 -4.30 -27.49 5.14
C ARG A 90 -5.18 -27.11 6.33
N ILE A 91 -6.42 -26.69 6.09
CA ILE A 91 -7.36 -26.39 7.19
C ILE A 91 -7.68 -27.68 7.98
N ALA A 92 -7.95 -28.79 7.29
CA ALA A 92 -8.19 -30.08 7.95
C ALA A 92 -7.00 -30.54 8.80
N GLU A 93 -5.77 -30.41 8.26
CA GLU A 93 -4.54 -30.71 9.01
C GLU A 93 -4.42 -29.85 10.29
N LEU A 94 -4.69 -28.54 10.19
CA LEU A 94 -4.62 -27.62 11.32
C LEU A 94 -5.75 -27.82 12.35
N GLN A 95 -6.91 -28.31 11.92
CA GLN A 95 -8.06 -28.57 12.80
C GLN A 95 -7.93 -29.89 13.56
N GLY A 96 -7.14 -30.85 13.03
CA GLY A 96 -6.89 -32.13 13.70
C GLY A 96 -8.11 -33.05 13.82
N ASP A 97 -9.22 -32.70 13.15
CA ASP A 97 -10.52 -33.37 13.12
C ASP A 97 -11.07 -33.25 11.69
N ASP A 98 -11.72 -34.31 11.19
CA ASP A 98 -12.40 -34.38 9.89
C ASP A 98 -13.66 -33.49 9.78
N THR A 99 -13.96 -32.65 10.79
CA THR A 99 -15.04 -31.67 10.73
C THR A 99 -15.00 -30.85 9.43
N PRO A 100 -16.12 -30.76 8.68
CA PRO A 100 -16.15 -30.00 7.44
C PRO A 100 -15.76 -28.54 7.65
N VAL A 101 -14.86 -28.02 6.81
CA VAL A 101 -14.44 -26.61 6.82
C VAL A 101 -15.67 -25.70 6.73
N GLY A 102 -15.93 -24.93 7.79
CA GLY A 102 -17.06 -24.00 7.88
C GLY A 102 -18.30 -24.53 8.60
N ALA A 103 -18.27 -25.76 9.15
CA ALA A 103 -19.27 -26.21 10.10
C ALA A 103 -19.17 -25.35 11.37
N THR A 104 -20.27 -24.70 11.76
CA THR A 104 -20.34 -24.10 13.10
C THR A 104 -20.61 -25.22 14.08
N ASN A 105 -19.75 -25.36 15.08
CA ASN A 105 -20.04 -26.24 16.21
C ASN A 105 -21.24 -25.60 16.92
N GLU A 106 -22.44 -26.15 16.73
CA GLU A 106 -23.58 -25.82 17.58
C GLU A 106 -23.13 -26.13 19.01
N ASN A 107 -22.89 -25.05 19.74
CA ASN A 107 -22.45 -25.04 21.12
C ASN A 107 -23.29 -26.05 21.91
N GLN A 108 -22.72 -27.21 22.25
CA GLN A 108 -23.27 -28.02 23.33
C GLN A 108 -23.07 -27.19 24.59
N ASN A 109 -24.12 -26.48 24.98
CA ASN A 109 -24.22 -25.75 26.22
C ASN A 109 -23.71 -26.65 27.36
N PRO A 110 -22.54 -26.36 27.97
CA PRO A 110 -22.12 -27.09 29.15
C PRO A 110 -23.01 -26.58 30.28
N SER A 111 -24.12 -27.27 30.53
CA SER A 111 -24.94 -27.03 31.70
C SER A 111 -24.12 -27.43 32.93
N THR A 112 -23.36 -26.48 33.47
CA THR A 112 -22.65 -26.63 34.73
C THR A 112 -23.68 -26.57 35.86
N GLU A 113 -24.34 -27.69 36.16
CA GLU A 113 -24.89 -27.89 37.50
C GLU A 113 -23.75 -28.27 38.44
N ASN A 114 -23.11 -27.27 39.02
CA ASN A 114 -22.42 -27.42 40.28
C ASN A 114 -22.89 -26.31 41.22
N THR A 115 -24.06 -26.52 41.84
CA THR A 115 -24.52 -25.65 42.93
C THR A 115 -24.00 -26.24 44.23
N GLY A 116 -22.79 -25.85 44.59
CA GLY A 116 -22.19 -26.14 45.88
C GLY A 116 -21.77 -24.85 46.55
N ASP A 117 -22.69 -24.18 47.25
CA ASP A 117 -22.34 -23.25 48.32
C ASP A 117 -23.42 -23.28 49.41
N ALA A 118 -23.00 -23.72 50.58
CA ALA A 118 -23.78 -23.72 51.81
C ALA A 118 -23.51 -22.41 52.57
N GLN A 119 -24.56 -21.65 52.93
CA GLN A 119 -24.83 -21.25 54.33
C GLN A 119 -26.05 -20.33 54.51
N ALA A 120 -26.99 -20.84 55.32
CA ALA A 120 -27.62 -20.20 56.48
C ALA A 120 -28.65 -19.05 56.30
N SER A 121 -29.91 -19.38 56.68
CA SER A 121 -30.73 -18.72 57.74
C SER A 121 -32.12 -18.22 57.31
N GLY A 122 -33.19 -18.76 57.93
CA GLY A 122 -34.52 -18.10 58.00
C GLY A 122 -35.73 -19.05 57.92
N PRO A 123 -36.73 -18.99 58.83
CA PRO A 123 -37.63 -20.10 59.09
C PRO A 123 -38.91 -20.17 58.21
N LYS A 124 -39.23 -21.41 57.84
CA LYS A 124 -40.52 -22.07 57.52
C LYS A 124 -41.82 -21.23 57.56
N ALA A 125 -42.57 -21.23 56.45
CA ALA A 125 -44.04 -21.17 56.42
C ALA A 125 -44.59 -22.02 55.25
N PRO A 126 -45.80 -22.61 55.37
CA PRO A 126 -46.14 -23.86 54.69
C PRO A 126 -46.89 -23.70 53.36
N ALA A 127 -46.83 -24.79 52.60
CA ALA A 127 -47.51 -25.04 51.33
C ALA A 127 -49.00 -24.66 51.30
N LYS A 128 -49.46 -24.14 50.15
CA LYS A 128 -50.85 -24.23 49.72
C LYS A 128 -50.93 -24.67 48.25
N ASN A 129 -51.61 -25.80 48.08
CA ASN A 129 -52.10 -26.35 46.83
C ASN A 129 -53.08 -25.40 46.12
N ASN A 130 -53.10 -25.45 44.78
CA ASN A 130 -54.33 -25.47 43.97
C ASN A 130 -53.92 -25.88 42.53
N LYS A 131 -54.20 -27.09 42.03
CA LYS A 131 -55.49 -27.67 41.59
C LYS A 131 -56.02 -27.05 40.29
N GLN A 132 -55.90 -27.86 39.21
CA GLN A 132 -56.75 -27.99 38.00
C GLN A 132 -56.92 -26.74 37.12
N SER A 133 -57.09 -26.78 35.80
CA SER A 133 -57.66 -27.74 34.83
C SER A 133 -56.92 -27.53 33.50
N LYS A 134 -56.58 -28.54 32.69
CA LYS A 134 -57.44 -29.43 31.87
C LYS A 134 -58.24 -28.70 30.79
N ASP A 135 -58.14 -29.28 29.58
CA ASP A 135 -58.99 -29.09 28.38
C ASP A 135 -58.73 -27.76 27.64
N GLN A 136 -58.76 -27.63 26.33
CA GLN A 136 -59.18 -28.39 25.13
C GLN A 136 -58.78 -27.42 23.97
N GLU A 137 -58.51 -27.74 22.71
CA GLU A 137 -58.78 -28.83 21.78
C GLU A 137 -57.83 -28.59 20.59
#